data_AF-A0A6N6PLX9-F1
#
_entry.id   AF-A0A6N6PLX9-F1
#
_cell.length_a   1.000
_cell.length_b   1.000
_cell.length_c   1.000
_cell.angle_alpha   90.00
_cell.angle_beta   90.00
_cell.angle_gamma   90.00
#
_symmetry.space_group_name_H-M   'P 1'
#
loop_
_entity.id
_entity.type
_entity.pdbx_description
1 polymer ?
#
loop_
_entity_poly.entity_id
_entity_poly.type
_entity_poly.pdbx_seq_one_letter_code
_entity_poly.pdbx_strand_id
1 'polypeptide(L)'
;MDLSRTSRNLTLALLFSLTGASSHGLQLGETAAQITARHGAPAAEDSARHTARYAWAGWSADLEFQDGVVGQLSYRTNHPITPAEIDSLLQANGGVDRWRATPAAGSPGRQWTRDDGAAATTAAAQPASMLFRRTAPAAPPTSAAPAPLPSAPPGAPVAKPQLWTKAEWRADTAHIPPPVPVPAQPPVAASPAPAGGKWGLLGSVVPGCALLAFQAWQRTKRPATRPAATAPHSPLLPFAPKATPRPAPPAAASATDFSALREDQIALLLGEIFRREGYTVELSAALNTDDGSDLTLRRDGESIPVRSQDWKTARVTARELREFYGLMAGTAAPRGIVVTTGAFTREAQEFAADKSIELLDRHALEQRSAAVRRPAENLFDVASWIEDFTTHAHIFDPECPSCGQAMAIRRQRTAGTDLWVCSSSPRCAGKRAARPALLILPVVA
;
A
#
# COMPACT_ATOMS: atom_id res chain seq x y z
N MET A 1 -16.46 39.27 41.10
CA MET A 1 -17.40 38.22 41.53
C MET A 1 -18.63 38.42 40.66
N ASP A 2 -19.08 37.51 39.80
CA ASP A 2 -18.68 36.13 39.58
C ASP A 2 -19.15 35.71 38.17
N LEU A 3 -18.58 34.59 37.72
CA LEU A 3 -18.75 33.85 36.48
C LEU A 3 -20.21 33.60 36.06
N SER A 4 -20.53 33.72 34.76
CA SER A 4 -21.18 32.63 33.99
C SER A 4 -21.37 32.98 32.50
N ARG A 5 -20.42 32.54 31.68
CA ARG A 5 -20.65 32.21 30.27
C ARG A 5 -21.47 30.93 30.24
N THR A 6 -22.71 30.97 29.73
CA THR A 6 -23.42 29.74 29.35
C THR A 6 -24.47 30.04 28.26
N SER A 7 -24.40 29.23 27.19
CA SER A 7 -25.48 28.86 26.26
C SER A 7 -26.30 29.97 25.58
N ARG A 8 -26.01 30.21 24.30
CA ARG A 8 -27.04 30.50 23.29
C ARG A 8 -26.84 29.57 22.09
N ASN A 9 -27.28 28.32 22.28
CA ASN A 9 -27.77 27.48 21.20
C ASN A 9 -29.22 27.91 20.93
N LEU A 10 -29.57 28.30 19.70
CA LEU A 10 -30.89 28.10 19.07
C LEU A 10 -30.82 28.75 17.68
N THR A 11 -30.56 27.95 16.64
CA THR A 11 -31.58 27.49 15.68
C THR A 11 -31.71 28.44 14.48
N LEU A 12 -30.93 28.18 13.42
CA LEU A 12 -31.37 28.45 12.06
C LEU A 12 -31.24 27.15 11.28
N ALA A 13 -32.35 26.42 11.24
CA ALA A 13 -32.54 25.27 10.40
C ALA A 13 -33.34 25.70 9.16
N LEU A 14 -32.97 25.09 8.04
CA LEU A 14 -33.86 24.73 6.93
C LEU A 14 -34.45 25.84 6.05
N LEU A 15 -33.72 26.10 4.96
CA LEU A 15 -34.31 26.12 3.63
C LEU A 15 -33.50 25.16 2.73
N PHE A 16 -33.71 23.85 2.92
CA PHE A 16 -33.33 22.85 1.92
C PHE A 16 -34.51 22.78 0.94
N SER A 17 -34.34 23.45 -0.20
CA SER A 17 -35.25 23.28 -1.33
C SER A 17 -35.04 21.91 -1.96
N LEU A 18 -36.13 21.15 -2.03
CA LEU A 18 -36.27 19.88 -2.73
C LEU A 18 -35.95 20.03 -4.23
N THR A 19 -34.77 19.59 -4.63
CA THR A 19 -34.51 18.96 -5.94
C THR A 19 -33.54 17.82 -5.70
N GLY A 20 -34.00 16.58 -5.88
CA GLY A 20 -33.21 15.35 -5.75
C GLY A 20 -32.18 15.18 -6.87
N ALA A 21 -31.22 16.10 -6.96
CA ALA A 21 -30.01 15.93 -7.73
C ALA A 21 -28.87 15.70 -6.74
N SER A 22 -28.30 14.50 -6.72
CA SER A 22 -27.11 14.21 -5.95
C SER A 22 -26.04 15.26 -6.23
N SER A 23 -25.50 15.89 -5.19
CA SER A 23 -24.46 16.94 -5.26
C SER A 23 -23.16 16.51 -5.97
N HIS A 24 -23.07 15.26 -6.40
CA HIS A 24 -21.90 14.61 -6.99
C HIS A 24 -22.12 14.18 -8.45
N GLY A 25 -23.18 14.63 -9.11
CA GLY A 25 -23.67 14.13 -10.41
C GLY A 25 -22.78 14.41 -11.63
N LEU A 26 -21.60 13.80 -11.67
CA LEU A 26 -20.75 13.70 -12.87
C LEU A 26 -21.33 12.67 -13.83
N GLN A 27 -21.18 12.93 -15.14
CA GLN A 27 -21.80 12.10 -16.17
C GLN A 27 -20.81 11.64 -17.24
N LEU A 28 -21.02 10.42 -17.74
CA LEU A 28 -20.37 9.97 -18.98
C LEU A 28 -20.67 10.95 -20.13
N GLY A 29 -19.65 11.30 -20.91
CA GLY A 29 -19.76 12.18 -22.06
C GLY A 29 -19.59 13.68 -21.76
N GLU A 30 -19.39 14.07 -20.50
CA GLU A 30 -19.10 15.47 -20.16
C GLU A 30 -17.66 15.86 -20.48
N THR A 31 -17.45 17.11 -20.87
CA THR A 31 -16.10 17.67 -21.05
C THR A 31 -15.53 18.13 -19.70
N ALA A 32 -14.20 18.17 -19.60
CA ALA A 32 -13.52 18.72 -18.42
C ALA A 32 -14.01 20.16 -18.11
N ALA A 33 -14.23 20.99 -19.13
CA ALA A 33 -14.72 22.36 -18.95
C ALA A 33 -16.13 22.42 -18.33
N GLN A 34 -17.04 21.55 -18.77
CA GLN A 34 -18.40 21.46 -18.20
C GLN A 34 -18.36 21.04 -16.74
N ILE A 35 -17.51 20.07 -16.41
CA ILE A 35 -17.35 19.56 -15.05
C ILE A 35 -16.76 20.65 -14.16
N THR A 36 -15.66 21.28 -14.58
CA THR A 36 -15.00 22.34 -13.81
C THR A 36 -15.93 23.53 -13.57
N ALA A 37 -16.79 23.88 -14.53
CA ALA A 37 -17.76 24.95 -14.38
C ALA A 37 -18.81 24.67 -13.28
N ARG A 38 -19.16 23.39 -13.03
CA ARG A 38 -20.16 23.02 -12.02
C ARG A 38 -19.55 22.62 -10.66
N HIS A 39 -18.37 22.00 -10.68
CA HIS A 39 -17.78 21.37 -9.50
C HIS A 39 -16.47 22.03 -9.05
N GLY A 40 -15.98 23.04 -9.78
CA GLY A 40 -14.68 23.66 -9.53
C GLY A 40 -13.52 22.81 -10.06
N ALA A 41 -12.29 23.20 -9.75
CA ALA A 41 -11.11 22.45 -10.17
C ALA A 41 -11.06 21.05 -9.52
N PRO A 42 -10.55 20.02 -10.21
CA PRO A 42 -10.37 18.70 -9.62
C PRO A 42 -9.36 18.74 -8.47
N ALA A 43 -9.50 17.80 -7.53
CA ALA A 43 -8.54 17.61 -6.43
C ALA A 43 -7.17 17.12 -6.92
N ALA A 44 -7.16 16.37 -8.03
CA ALA A 44 -5.96 16.01 -8.75
C ALA A 44 -6.28 15.87 -10.24
N GLU A 45 -5.35 16.27 -11.11
CA GLU A 45 -5.46 16.13 -12.55
C GLU A 45 -4.13 15.66 -13.13
N ASP A 46 -4.19 14.73 -14.06
CA ASP A 46 -3.05 14.28 -14.84
C ASP A 46 -3.41 14.36 -16.33
N SER A 47 -2.98 15.46 -16.95
CA SER A 47 -3.24 15.72 -18.36
C SER A 47 -2.53 14.72 -19.30
N ALA A 48 -1.40 14.14 -18.87
CA ALA A 48 -0.67 13.15 -19.67
C ALA A 48 -1.40 11.79 -19.69
N ARG A 49 -2.12 11.47 -18.61
CA ARG A 49 -2.96 10.26 -18.53
C ARG A 49 -4.42 10.51 -18.88
N HIS A 50 -4.81 11.74 -19.22
CA HIS A 50 -6.19 12.13 -19.46
C HIS A 50 -7.12 11.75 -18.30
N THR A 51 -6.71 12.01 -17.06
CA THR A 51 -7.48 11.68 -15.86
C THR A 51 -7.68 12.87 -14.93
N ALA A 52 -8.80 12.89 -14.21
CA ALA A 52 -9.07 13.84 -13.15
C ALA A 52 -9.78 13.15 -11.97
N ARG A 53 -9.51 13.62 -10.76
CA ARG A 53 -10.14 13.14 -9.53
C ARG A 53 -10.90 14.28 -8.85
N TYR A 54 -12.16 14.03 -8.57
CA TYR A 54 -13.00 14.87 -7.70
C TYR A 54 -13.19 14.18 -6.36
N ALA A 55 -13.19 14.95 -5.28
CA ALA A 55 -13.36 14.43 -3.93
C ALA A 55 -14.32 15.32 -3.15
N TRP A 56 -15.20 14.67 -2.39
CA TRP A 56 -16.15 15.29 -1.48
C TRP A 56 -16.15 14.50 -0.16
N ALA A 57 -16.87 14.98 0.86
CA ALA A 57 -16.93 14.29 2.14
C ALA A 57 -17.51 12.87 1.98
N GLY A 58 -16.65 11.85 2.14
CA GLY A 58 -17.02 10.43 2.03
C GLY A 58 -17.18 9.90 0.61
N TRP A 59 -16.97 10.73 -0.42
CA TRP A 59 -17.11 10.38 -1.83
C TRP A 59 -15.88 10.79 -2.64
N SER A 60 -15.51 9.98 -3.62
CA SER A 60 -14.61 10.41 -4.68
C SER A 60 -15.09 9.91 -6.03
N ALA A 61 -14.71 10.62 -7.09
CA ALA A 61 -14.98 10.24 -8.46
C ALA A 61 -13.69 10.35 -9.28
N ASP A 62 -13.29 9.23 -9.87
CA ASP A 62 -12.18 9.14 -10.82
C ASP A 62 -12.74 9.21 -12.24
N LEU A 63 -12.22 10.15 -13.03
CA LEU A 63 -12.59 10.40 -14.40
C LEU A 63 -11.45 10.02 -15.34
N GLU A 64 -11.77 9.35 -16.43
CA GLU A 64 -10.88 9.13 -17.56
C GLU A 64 -11.53 9.74 -18.81
N PHE A 65 -10.79 10.64 -19.46
CA PHE A 65 -11.25 11.32 -20.66
C PHE A 65 -10.82 10.55 -21.91
N GLN A 66 -11.77 10.37 -22.83
CA GLN A 66 -11.58 9.78 -24.15
C GLN A 66 -12.18 10.75 -25.15
N ASP A 67 -11.40 11.17 -26.16
CA ASP A 67 -11.79 12.17 -27.15
C ASP A 67 -12.30 13.49 -26.53
N GLY A 68 -11.71 13.91 -25.41
CA GLY A 68 -12.02 15.17 -24.72
C GLY A 68 -13.28 15.15 -23.85
N VAL A 69 -13.94 13.99 -23.70
CA VAL A 69 -15.11 13.79 -22.84
C VAL A 69 -14.91 12.61 -21.89
N VAL A 70 -15.68 12.54 -20.81
CA VAL A 70 -15.61 11.42 -19.85
C VAL A 70 -15.99 10.11 -20.54
N GLY A 71 -15.01 9.25 -20.77
CA GLY A 71 -15.18 7.89 -21.30
C GLY A 71 -15.46 6.88 -20.20
N GLN A 72 -14.92 7.12 -19.01
CA GLN A 72 -15.10 6.29 -17.82
C GLN A 72 -15.19 7.16 -16.57
N LEU A 73 -16.08 6.78 -15.66
CA LEU A 73 -16.34 7.46 -14.40
C LEU A 73 -16.49 6.41 -13.30
N SER A 74 -15.66 6.49 -12.25
CA SER A 74 -15.70 5.56 -11.12
C SER A 74 -15.99 6.32 -9.84
N TYR A 75 -17.16 6.08 -9.25
CA TYR A 75 -17.49 6.57 -7.92
C TYR A 75 -16.95 5.62 -6.86
N ARG A 76 -16.37 6.17 -5.79
CA ARG A 76 -15.94 5.43 -4.60
C ARG A 76 -16.48 6.12 -3.36
N THR A 77 -16.83 5.31 -2.36
CA THR A 77 -17.32 5.77 -1.07
C THR A 77 -16.52 5.13 0.06
N ASN A 78 -16.51 5.78 1.23
CA ASN A 78 -15.96 5.20 2.47
C ASN A 78 -16.97 4.35 3.26
N HIS A 79 -18.16 4.12 2.69
CA HIS A 79 -19.26 3.33 3.23
C HIS A 79 -19.86 2.50 2.09
N PRO A 80 -20.55 1.38 2.37
CA PRO A 80 -21.26 0.64 1.34
C PRO A 80 -22.32 1.52 0.66
N ILE A 81 -22.25 1.64 -0.66
CA ILE A 81 -23.21 2.30 -1.53
C ILE A 81 -24.55 1.57 -1.38
N THR A 82 -25.53 2.31 -0.88
CA THR A 82 -26.89 1.82 -0.67
C THR A 82 -27.63 1.68 -1.99
N PRO A 83 -28.71 0.87 -2.07
CA PRO A 83 -29.53 0.79 -3.26
C PRO A 83 -30.06 2.16 -3.75
N ALA A 84 -30.44 3.04 -2.83
CA ALA A 84 -30.91 4.39 -3.18
C ALA A 84 -29.80 5.27 -3.80
N GLU A 85 -28.56 5.11 -3.35
CA GLU A 85 -27.41 5.81 -3.94
C GLU A 85 -27.06 5.24 -5.30
N ILE A 86 -27.17 3.92 -5.50
CA ILE A 86 -27.05 3.30 -6.83
C ILE A 86 -28.07 3.92 -7.80
N ASP A 87 -29.34 3.98 -7.41
CA ASP A 87 -30.40 4.60 -8.23
C ASP A 87 -30.10 6.08 -8.50
N SER A 88 -29.59 6.80 -7.49
CA SER A 88 -29.23 8.21 -7.65
C SER A 88 -28.05 8.42 -8.60
N LEU A 89 -27.05 7.52 -8.62
CA LEU A 89 -25.92 7.56 -9.54
C LEU A 89 -26.35 7.20 -10.97
N LEU A 90 -27.23 6.21 -11.13
CA LEU A 90 -27.86 5.88 -12.41
C LEU A 90 -28.71 7.05 -12.93
N GLN A 91 -29.47 7.71 -12.05
CA GLN A 91 -30.24 8.91 -12.37
C GLN A 91 -29.34 10.05 -12.87
N ALA A 92 -28.23 10.30 -12.17
CA ALA A 92 -27.25 11.30 -12.59
C ALA A 92 -26.62 10.95 -13.94
N ASN A 93 -26.42 9.67 -14.25
CA ASN A 93 -25.81 9.19 -15.49
C ASN A 93 -26.85 8.88 -16.59
N GLY A 94 -27.76 9.82 -16.86
CA GLY A 94 -28.69 9.77 -17.98
C GLY A 94 -30.13 9.40 -17.63
N GLY A 95 -30.45 9.15 -16.35
CA GLY A 95 -31.79 8.81 -15.88
C GLY A 95 -31.99 7.31 -15.70
N VAL A 96 -32.60 6.90 -14.58
CA VAL A 96 -32.77 5.48 -14.21
C VAL A 96 -33.48 4.66 -15.27
N ASP A 97 -34.46 5.24 -15.98
CA ASP A 97 -35.26 4.56 -17.01
C ASP A 97 -34.45 4.14 -18.24
N ARG A 98 -33.27 4.73 -18.46
CA ARG A 98 -32.38 4.38 -19.58
C ARG A 98 -31.49 3.19 -19.26
N TRP A 99 -31.39 2.79 -18.00
CA TRP A 99 -30.53 1.70 -17.53
C TRP A 99 -31.34 0.42 -17.35
N ARG A 100 -30.93 -0.67 -18.01
CA ARG A 100 -31.49 -2.00 -17.82
C ARG A 100 -30.49 -2.89 -17.09
N ALA A 101 -30.93 -3.52 -16.00
CA ALA A 101 -30.12 -4.51 -15.30
C ALA A 101 -29.87 -5.73 -16.20
N THR A 102 -28.61 -6.16 -16.28
CA THR A 102 -28.18 -7.28 -17.11
C THR A 102 -27.63 -8.36 -16.18
N PRO A 103 -28.03 -9.64 -16.31
CA PRO A 103 -27.47 -10.71 -15.49
C PRO A 103 -25.95 -10.80 -15.72
N ALA A 104 -25.17 -10.65 -14.66
CA ALA A 104 -23.72 -10.77 -14.72
C ALA A 104 -23.35 -12.23 -15.03
N ALA A 105 -22.91 -12.51 -16.25
CA ALA A 105 -22.44 -13.84 -16.62
C ALA A 105 -21.16 -14.18 -15.84
N GLY A 106 -21.31 -14.87 -14.71
CA GLY A 106 -20.20 -15.46 -13.96
C GLY A 106 -19.35 -14.50 -13.11
N SER A 107 -19.83 -13.30 -12.78
CA SER A 107 -19.16 -12.38 -11.84
C SER A 107 -20.10 -12.01 -10.68
N PRO A 108 -19.61 -11.88 -9.44
CA PRO A 108 -20.42 -11.56 -8.26
C PRO A 108 -20.79 -10.05 -8.20
N GLY A 109 -21.08 -9.43 -9.35
CA GLY A 109 -21.37 -8.01 -9.48
C GLY A 109 -22.75 -7.76 -10.06
N ARG A 110 -23.33 -6.59 -9.77
CA ARG A 110 -24.50 -6.07 -10.47
C ARG A 110 -24.04 -5.27 -11.69
N GLN A 111 -24.74 -5.43 -12.80
CA GLN A 111 -24.43 -4.76 -14.06
C GLN A 111 -25.70 -4.13 -14.65
N TRP A 112 -25.54 -2.95 -15.25
CA TRP A 112 -26.56 -2.29 -16.03
C TRP A 112 -26.02 -1.90 -17.40
N THR A 113 -26.90 -1.87 -18.39
CA THR A 113 -26.62 -1.37 -19.73
C THR A 113 -27.58 -0.23 -20.04
N ARG A 114 -27.03 0.92 -20.45
CA ARG A 114 -27.78 2.09 -20.90
C ARG A 114 -28.18 1.93 -22.37
N ASP A 115 -29.21 2.63 -22.79
CA ASP A 115 -29.73 2.60 -24.17
C ASP A 115 -28.70 2.94 -25.28
N ASP A 116 -27.68 3.75 -24.97
CA ASP A 116 -26.55 4.07 -25.85
C ASP A 116 -25.41 3.03 -25.80
N GLY A 117 -25.62 1.92 -25.09
CA GLY A 117 -24.66 0.84 -24.91
C GLY A 117 -23.74 1.01 -23.70
N ALA A 118 -23.70 2.18 -23.05
CA ALA A 118 -22.85 2.39 -21.88
C ALA A 118 -23.15 1.37 -20.77
N ALA A 119 -22.12 1.00 -20.02
CA ALA A 119 -22.23 -0.01 -18.98
C ALA A 119 -21.97 0.61 -17.60
N ALA A 120 -22.72 0.15 -16.60
CA ALA A 120 -22.45 0.43 -15.20
C ALA A 120 -22.26 -0.89 -14.44
N THR A 121 -21.30 -0.94 -13.51
CA THR A 121 -21.02 -2.13 -12.71
C THR A 121 -20.71 -1.80 -11.25
N THR A 122 -21.08 -2.70 -10.35
CA THR A 122 -20.75 -2.63 -8.92
C THR A 122 -20.73 -4.03 -8.30
N ALA A 123 -20.14 -4.21 -7.12
CA ALA A 123 -20.16 -5.48 -6.41
C ALA A 123 -21.60 -5.87 -5.98
N ALA A 124 -21.88 -7.18 -5.88
CA ALA A 124 -23.20 -7.65 -5.43
C ALA A 124 -23.42 -7.41 -3.93
N ALA A 125 -22.39 -7.65 -3.11
CA ALA A 125 -22.42 -7.43 -1.66
C ALA A 125 -21.60 -6.20 -1.27
N GLN A 126 -22.15 -5.38 -0.36
CA GLN A 126 -21.53 -4.18 0.23
C GLN A 126 -20.65 -3.36 -0.74
N PRO A 127 -21.18 -2.92 -1.89
CA PRO A 127 -20.36 -2.21 -2.87
C PRO A 127 -19.85 -0.88 -2.32
N ALA A 128 -18.55 -0.65 -2.28
CA ALA A 128 -17.98 0.67 -1.96
C ALA A 128 -17.58 1.46 -3.22
N SER A 129 -17.90 0.94 -4.41
CA SER A 129 -17.61 1.58 -5.69
C SER A 129 -18.64 1.26 -6.77
N MET A 130 -18.81 2.18 -7.70
CA MET A 130 -19.66 2.01 -8.88
C MET A 130 -18.98 2.62 -10.10
N LEU A 131 -18.78 1.80 -11.14
CA LEU A 131 -18.07 2.16 -12.35
C LEU A 131 -19.06 2.36 -13.50
N PHE A 132 -18.88 3.43 -14.26
CA PHE A 132 -19.57 3.76 -15.49
C PHE A 132 -18.57 3.81 -16.64
N ARG A 133 -18.90 3.22 -17.79
CA ARG A 133 -18.07 3.21 -19.00
C ARG A 133 -18.90 3.41 -20.25
N ARG A 134 -18.42 4.25 -21.17
CA ARG A 134 -18.89 4.24 -22.56
C ARG A 134 -18.37 2.97 -23.23
N THR A 135 -19.25 2.21 -23.87
CA THR A 135 -18.80 1.21 -24.85
C THR A 135 -18.29 1.95 -26.08
N ALA A 136 -17.07 1.62 -26.52
CA ALA A 136 -16.57 2.07 -27.82
C ALA A 136 -17.57 1.67 -28.92
N PRO A 137 -17.77 2.50 -29.95
CA PRO A 137 -18.55 2.08 -31.11
C PRO A 137 -17.95 0.78 -31.63
N ALA A 138 -18.80 -0.24 -31.80
CA ALA A 138 -18.37 -1.50 -32.41
C ALA A 138 -17.63 -1.16 -33.70
N ALA A 139 -16.37 -1.61 -33.81
CA ALA A 139 -15.64 -1.51 -35.06
C ALA A 139 -16.56 -2.05 -36.18
N PRO A 140 -16.67 -1.38 -37.34
CA PRO A 140 -17.49 -1.87 -38.43
C PRO A 140 -17.11 -3.33 -38.70
N PRO A 141 -18.08 -4.22 -38.99
CA PRO A 141 -17.81 -5.64 -39.15
C PRO A 141 -16.68 -5.78 -40.16
N THR A 142 -15.53 -6.24 -39.67
CA THR A 142 -14.36 -6.43 -40.51
C THR A 142 -14.77 -7.47 -41.54
N SER A 143 -14.87 -7.02 -42.79
CA SER A 143 -15.03 -7.86 -43.97
C SER A 143 -14.18 -9.12 -43.81
N ALA A 144 -14.84 -10.27 -43.93
CA ALA A 144 -14.32 -11.62 -44.06
C ALA A 144 -12.81 -11.79 -43.82
N ALA A 145 -12.47 -12.45 -42.72
CA ALA A 145 -11.14 -13.05 -42.56
C ALA A 145 -10.77 -13.81 -43.84
N PRO A 146 -9.58 -13.60 -44.44
CA PRO A 146 -9.13 -14.44 -45.54
C PRO A 146 -9.03 -15.88 -45.05
N ALA A 147 -9.50 -16.81 -45.88
CA ALA A 147 -9.55 -18.23 -45.57
C ALA A 147 -8.20 -18.75 -45.04
N PRO A 148 -8.21 -19.73 -44.11
CA PRO A 148 -6.97 -20.29 -43.57
C PRO A 148 -6.17 -20.91 -44.72
N LEU A 149 -4.90 -20.50 -44.85
CA LEU A 149 -3.96 -21.10 -45.78
C LEU A 149 -3.79 -22.60 -45.43
N PRO A 150 -3.72 -23.49 -46.44
CA PRO A 150 -3.59 -24.91 -46.20
C PRO A 150 -2.26 -25.22 -45.50
N SER A 151 -2.32 -26.10 -44.51
CA SER A 151 -1.17 -26.60 -43.76
C SER A 151 -0.11 -27.18 -44.72
N ALA A 152 1.13 -26.72 -44.59
CA ALA A 152 2.25 -27.25 -45.36
C ALA A 152 2.47 -28.75 -45.06
N PRO A 153 2.81 -29.56 -46.08
CA PRO A 153 3.05 -31.00 -45.87
C PRO A 153 4.32 -31.25 -45.04
N PRO A 154 4.38 -32.37 -44.30
CA PRO A 154 5.51 -32.69 -43.44
C PRO A 154 6.73 -33.04 -44.30
N GLY A 155 7.80 -32.24 -44.20
CA GLY A 155 9.09 -32.53 -44.84
C GLY A 155 9.80 -31.36 -45.53
N ALA A 156 9.23 -30.15 -45.57
CA ALA A 156 9.95 -29.01 -46.14
C ALA A 156 11.08 -28.52 -45.20
N PRO A 157 12.33 -28.34 -45.68
CA PRO A 157 13.41 -27.83 -44.85
C PRO A 157 13.13 -26.38 -44.45
N VAL A 158 13.11 -26.11 -43.14
CA VAL A 158 13.04 -24.76 -42.60
C VAL A 158 14.32 -24.02 -43.00
N ALA A 159 14.21 -23.05 -43.91
CA ALA A 159 15.31 -22.16 -44.23
C ALA A 159 15.69 -21.36 -42.98
N LYS A 160 16.96 -21.41 -42.58
CA LYS A 160 17.47 -20.60 -41.46
C LYS A 160 17.26 -19.12 -41.79
N PRO A 161 16.83 -18.30 -40.81
CA PRO A 161 16.67 -16.87 -41.04
C PRO A 161 18.03 -16.28 -41.45
N GLN A 162 18.05 -15.55 -42.57
CA GLN A 162 19.24 -14.78 -42.93
C GLN A 162 19.45 -13.68 -41.89
N LEU A 163 20.57 -13.77 -41.18
CA LEU A 163 21.05 -12.73 -40.28
C LEU A 163 21.61 -11.61 -41.15
N TRP A 164 21.06 -10.40 -40.99
CA TRP A 164 21.57 -9.21 -41.68
C TRP A 164 23.02 -8.94 -41.30
N THR A 165 23.82 -8.60 -42.29
CA THR A 165 25.16 -8.07 -42.07
C THR A 165 25.07 -6.64 -41.55
N LYS A 166 26.11 -6.21 -40.84
CA LYS A 166 26.22 -4.84 -40.30
C LYS A 166 26.17 -3.76 -41.39
N ALA A 167 26.46 -4.12 -42.65
CA ALA A 167 26.39 -3.22 -43.80
C ALA A 167 24.93 -3.02 -44.28
N GLU A 168 24.15 -4.09 -44.32
CA GLU A 168 22.73 -4.04 -44.71
C GLU A 168 21.89 -3.26 -43.70
N TRP A 169 22.14 -3.46 -42.39
CA TRP A 169 21.50 -2.66 -41.34
C TRP A 169 21.78 -1.15 -41.48
N ARG A 170 23.01 -0.77 -41.85
CA ARG A 170 23.39 0.64 -42.03
C ARG A 170 22.77 1.26 -43.28
N ALA A 171 22.61 0.50 -44.35
CA ALA A 171 21.95 0.98 -45.56
C ALA A 171 20.47 1.29 -45.27
N ASP A 172 19.79 0.42 -44.52
CA ASP A 172 18.36 0.54 -44.18
C ASP A 172 18.07 1.65 -43.14
N THR A 173 19.04 1.94 -42.26
CA THR A 173 18.91 2.98 -41.23
C THR A 173 19.48 4.35 -41.62
N ALA A 174 20.07 4.48 -42.81
CA ALA A 174 20.71 5.72 -43.28
C ALA A 174 19.74 6.91 -43.45
N HIS A 175 18.43 6.65 -43.42
CA HIS A 175 17.37 7.63 -43.68
C HIS A 175 16.83 8.22 -42.37
N ILE A 176 17.23 7.65 -41.23
CA ILE A 176 16.78 8.05 -39.89
C ILE A 176 17.68 9.21 -39.43
N PRO A 177 17.13 10.43 -39.22
CA PRO A 177 17.94 11.55 -38.76
C PRO A 177 18.46 11.28 -37.34
N PRO A 178 19.70 11.71 -37.02
CA PRO A 178 20.23 11.58 -35.66
C PRO A 178 19.38 12.38 -34.67
N PRO A 179 19.28 11.94 -33.40
CA PRO A 179 18.52 12.65 -32.39
C PRO A 179 19.08 14.07 -32.19
N VAL A 180 18.19 15.04 -32.15
CA VAL A 180 18.53 16.46 -31.92
C VAL A 180 19.13 16.60 -30.51
N PRO A 181 20.30 17.24 -30.34
CA PRO A 181 20.91 17.42 -29.04
C PRO A 181 20.05 18.34 -28.16
N VAL A 182 19.71 17.86 -26.97
CA VAL A 182 19.03 18.64 -25.93
C VAL A 182 20.00 19.70 -25.39
N PRO A 183 19.61 21.00 -25.30
CA PRO A 183 20.48 22.03 -24.78
C PRO A 183 20.80 21.77 -23.29
N ALA A 184 22.08 21.92 -22.95
CA ALA A 184 22.58 21.75 -21.60
C ALA A 184 21.90 22.73 -20.63
N GLN A 185 21.40 22.21 -19.51
CA GLN A 185 20.88 23.03 -18.42
C GLN A 185 22.02 23.88 -17.82
N PRO A 186 21.79 25.16 -17.47
CA PRO A 186 22.78 25.97 -16.78
C PRO A 186 23.06 25.41 -15.38
N PRO A 187 24.30 25.53 -14.88
CA PRO A 187 24.67 24.95 -13.59
C PRO A 187 23.94 25.63 -12.43
N VAL A 188 23.38 24.81 -11.56
CA VAL A 188 22.76 25.21 -10.29
C VAL A 188 23.85 25.81 -9.40
N ALA A 189 23.63 27.04 -8.92
CA ALA A 189 24.52 27.73 -8.00
C ALA A 189 24.67 26.93 -6.69
N ALA A 190 25.90 26.54 -6.36
CA ALA A 190 26.25 25.93 -5.09
C ALA A 190 26.12 26.96 -3.95
N SER A 191 25.36 26.64 -2.91
CA SER A 191 25.42 27.36 -1.64
C SER A 191 26.77 27.15 -0.94
N PRO A 192 27.27 28.14 -0.18
CA PRO A 192 28.64 28.13 0.33
C PRO A 192 28.80 27.21 1.55
N ALA A 193 29.87 26.42 1.55
CA ALA A 193 30.36 25.68 2.72
C ALA A 193 31.10 26.63 3.69
N PRO A 194 31.12 26.33 5.00
CA PRO A 194 31.69 27.22 6.01
C PRO A 194 33.21 27.24 6.00
N ALA A 195 33.76 28.41 6.34
CA ALA A 195 35.18 28.70 6.42
C ALA A 195 35.90 27.83 7.47
N GLY A 196 36.85 27.01 7.01
CA GLY A 196 37.80 26.28 7.84
C GLY A 196 39.22 26.80 7.58
N GLY A 197 39.87 27.32 8.62
CA GLY A 197 41.16 27.99 8.58
C GLY A 197 42.35 27.11 8.21
N LYS A 198 43.36 27.80 7.68
CA LYS A 198 44.68 27.29 7.31
C LYS A 198 45.49 26.89 8.56
N TRP A 199 46.03 25.68 8.59
CA TRP A 199 47.29 25.38 9.28
C TRP A 199 48.14 24.48 8.39
N GLY A 200 49.38 24.91 8.17
CA GLY A 200 50.30 24.33 7.21
C GLY A 200 51.03 23.08 7.70
N LEU A 201 51.51 22.34 6.69
CA LEU A 201 52.71 21.50 6.64
C LEU A 201 53.51 21.34 7.94
N LEU A 202 53.61 20.10 8.43
CA LEU A 202 54.85 19.52 8.99
C LEU A 202 54.71 17.99 9.12
N GLY A 203 55.65 17.28 8.50
CA GLY A 203 56.32 16.13 9.11
C GLY A 203 55.62 14.77 9.10
N SER A 204 56.01 13.94 8.13
CA SER A 204 56.13 12.49 8.31
C SER A 204 56.93 12.15 9.59
N VAL A 205 56.52 11.11 10.33
CA VAL A 205 57.33 10.06 11.01
C VAL A 205 56.55 9.44 12.19
N VAL A 206 56.65 8.10 12.31
CA VAL A 206 56.27 7.16 13.40
C VAL A 206 54.87 6.49 13.39
N PRO A 207 54.77 5.24 12.89
CA PRO A 207 53.84 4.25 13.40
C PRO A 207 54.55 3.36 14.45
N GLY A 208 54.30 3.59 15.74
CA GLY A 208 54.98 2.83 16.80
C GLY A 208 54.34 2.83 18.18
N CYS A 209 53.52 3.84 18.51
CA CYS A 209 52.99 3.95 19.88
C CYS A 209 51.58 3.36 20.10
N ALA A 210 50.90 2.90 19.05
CA ALA A 210 49.52 2.41 19.16
C ALA A 210 49.39 0.98 19.71
N LEU A 211 50.48 0.18 19.73
CA LEU A 211 50.44 -1.22 20.20
C LEU A 211 50.69 -1.38 21.71
N LEU A 212 51.28 -0.40 22.40
CA LEU A 212 51.54 -0.50 23.85
C LEU A 212 50.39 0.05 24.71
N ALA A 213 49.53 0.92 24.17
CA ALA A 213 48.36 1.43 24.89
C ALA A 213 47.18 0.41 24.92
N PHE A 214 47.08 -0.47 23.92
CA PHE A 214 46.01 -1.47 23.84
C PHE A 214 46.23 -2.66 24.81
N GLN A 215 47.48 -3.03 25.08
CA GLN A 215 47.79 -4.11 26.04
C GLN A 215 47.64 -3.68 27.51
N ALA A 216 47.74 -2.38 27.82
CA ALA A 216 47.53 -1.84 29.17
C ALA A 216 46.04 -1.73 29.53
N TRP A 217 45.16 -1.49 28.54
CA TRP A 217 43.71 -1.40 28.75
C TRP A 217 43.05 -2.76 29.02
N GLN A 218 43.59 -3.86 28.47
CA GLN A 218 43.04 -5.20 28.70
C GLN A 218 43.33 -5.78 30.09
N ARG A 219 44.17 -5.13 30.92
CA ARG A 219 44.50 -5.62 32.28
C ARG A 219 43.63 -5.03 33.40
N THR A 220 42.78 -4.04 33.14
CA THR A 220 41.99 -3.34 34.18
C THR A 220 40.53 -3.80 34.30
N LYS A 221 40.07 -4.77 33.49
CA LYS A 221 38.75 -5.39 33.65
C LYS A 221 38.84 -6.91 33.80
N ARG A 222 39.36 -7.36 34.94
CA ARG A 222 39.03 -8.70 35.47
C ARG A 222 38.15 -8.52 36.71
N PRO A 223 36.94 -9.11 36.76
CA PRO A 223 36.15 -9.11 37.98
C PRO A 223 36.85 -9.97 39.03
N ALA A 224 36.93 -9.45 40.26
CA ALA A 224 37.56 -10.10 41.39
C ALA A 224 36.78 -11.37 41.78
N THR A 225 37.41 -12.52 41.61
CA THR A 225 36.99 -13.80 42.20
C THR A 225 37.22 -13.74 43.72
N ARG A 226 36.15 -13.92 44.48
CA ARG A 226 36.17 -13.99 45.95
C ARG A 226 36.46 -15.45 46.39
N PRO A 227 37.31 -15.70 47.39
CA PRO A 227 37.71 -17.06 47.76
C PRO A 227 36.65 -17.76 48.61
N ALA A 228 36.63 -19.08 48.47
CA ALA A 228 35.81 -20.02 49.22
C ALA A 228 36.16 -20.01 50.71
N ALA A 229 35.13 -20.02 51.55
CA ALA A 229 35.25 -20.24 52.99
C ALA A 229 34.62 -21.58 53.36
N THR A 230 35.40 -22.35 54.12
CA THR A 230 35.22 -23.71 54.60
C THR A 230 34.05 -23.86 55.57
N ALA A 231 33.33 -24.99 55.49
CA ALA A 231 32.26 -25.39 56.39
C ALA A 231 32.76 -25.87 57.78
N PRO A 232 31.86 -25.97 58.77
CA PRO A 232 31.86 -27.10 59.69
C PRO A 232 30.51 -27.85 59.78
N HIS A 233 30.62 -29.06 60.31
CA HIS A 233 29.72 -30.22 60.26
C HIS A 233 28.44 -30.18 61.13
N SER A 234 27.40 -30.91 60.67
CA SER A 234 26.56 -31.91 61.41
C SER A 234 25.05 -31.80 61.08
N PRO A 235 24.22 -32.84 61.33
CA PRO A 235 24.40 -34.28 61.12
C PRO A 235 23.29 -34.87 60.19
N LEU A 236 23.41 -36.17 59.96
CA LEU A 236 22.65 -37.01 59.03
C LEU A 236 21.15 -37.11 59.36
N LEU A 237 20.29 -36.99 58.33
CA LEU A 237 18.91 -37.46 58.33
C LEU A 237 18.61 -38.25 57.04
N PRO A 238 17.67 -39.23 57.09
CA PRO A 238 17.69 -40.41 56.25
C PRO A 238 17.13 -40.18 54.84
N PHE A 239 17.61 -41.03 53.92
CA PHE A 239 17.22 -41.20 52.52
C PHE A 239 15.76 -40.84 52.20
N ALA A 240 15.58 -39.71 51.52
CA ALA A 240 14.36 -39.41 50.78
C ALA A 240 14.43 -40.08 49.38
N PRO A 241 13.33 -40.67 48.89
CA PRO A 241 13.31 -41.31 47.57
C PRO A 241 13.58 -40.28 46.47
N LYS A 242 14.33 -40.71 45.43
CA LYS A 242 14.67 -39.94 44.23
C LYS A 242 13.39 -39.29 43.66
N ALA A 243 13.23 -37.98 43.89
CA ALA A 243 12.22 -37.20 43.22
C ALA A 243 12.54 -37.24 41.72
N THR A 244 11.65 -37.81 40.94
CA THR A 244 11.61 -37.59 39.49
C THR A 244 11.57 -36.08 39.25
N PRO A 245 12.28 -35.56 38.23
CA PRO A 245 12.15 -34.15 37.90
C PRO A 245 10.68 -33.90 37.58
N ARG A 246 10.01 -33.12 38.43
CA ARG A 246 8.71 -32.54 38.10
C ARG A 246 8.93 -31.84 36.76
N PRO A 247 8.20 -32.20 35.68
CA PRO A 247 8.31 -31.43 34.44
C PRO A 247 8.04 -29.99 34.84
N ALA A 248 8.98 -29.11 34.49
CA ALA A 248 8.80 -27.69 34.70
C ALA A 248 7.42 -27.32 34.14
N PRO A 249 6.60 -26.53 34.85
CA PRO A 249 5.39 -25.99 34.23
C PRO A 249 5.83 -25.38 32.89
N PRO A 250 5.13 -25.64 31.78
CA PRO A 250 5.52 -25.07 30.51
C PRO A 250 5.65 -23.58 30.74
N ALA A 251 6.87 -23.07 30.56
CA ALA A 251 7.10 -21.65 30.65
C ALA A 251 6.21 -21.05 29.56
N ALA A 252 5.11 -20.41 29.96
CA ALA A 252 4.40 -19.47 29.13
C ALA A 252 5.29 -18.23 28.97
N ALA A 253 6.46 -18.42 28.35
CA ALA A 253 7.23 -17.35 27.76
C ALA A 253 6.37 -16.83 26.63
N SER A 254 5.72 -15.71 26.89
CA SER A 254 4.97 -14.94 25.90
C SER A 254 5.97 -14.41 24.89
N ALA A 255 6.29 -15.21 23.86
CA ALA A 255 7.29 -14.88 22.86
C ALA A 255 6.77 -13.76 21.97
N THR A 256 6.96 -12.53 22.42
CA THR A 256 6.79 -11.32 21.61
C THR A 256 8.00 -11.25 20.68
N ASP A 257 8.03 -12.12 19.68
CA ASP A 257 9.17 -12.23 18.76
C ASP A 257 8.79 -11.77 17.36
N PHE A 258 8.91 -10.46 17.15
CA PHE A 258 8.74 -9.85 15.84
C PHE A 258 9.73 -10.37 14.79
N SER A 259 10.88 -10.95 15.19
CA SER A 259 11.88 -11.45 14.24
C SER A 259 11.50 -12.77 13.56
N ALA A 260 10.53 -13.48 14.14
CA ALA A 260 9.98 -14.71 13.57
C ALA A 260 8.91 -14.45 12.49
N LEU A 261 8.43 -13.21 12.37
CA LEU A 261 7.37 -12.84 11.41
C LEU A 261 7.95 -12.47 10.05
N ARG A 262 7.24 -12.87 8.99
CA ARG A 262 7.48 -12.34 7.66
C ARG A 262 6.93 -10.92 7.53
N GLU A 263 7.42 -10.18 6.54
CA GLU A 263 6.95 -8.81 6.22
C GLU A 263 5.42 -8.75 6.06
N ASP A 264 4.83 -9.71 5.36
CA ASP A 264 3.38 -9.80 5.19
C ASP A 264 2.61 -10.00 6.50
N GLN A 265 3.21 -10.72 7.45
CA GLN A 265 2.64 -10.99 8.77
C GLN A 265 2.82 -9.81 9.73
N ILE A 266 3.91 -9.06 9.61
CA ILE A 266 4.13 -7.83 10.39
C ILE A 266 3.02 -6.83 10.08
N ALA A 267 2.74 -6.56 8.81
CA ALA A 267 1.65 -5.66 8.43
C ALA A 267 0.28 -6.13 8.97
N LEU A 268 0.00 -7.44 8.96
CA LEU A 268 -1.22 -8.00 9.55
C LEU A 268 -1.25 -7.80 11.07
N LEU A 269 -0.15 -8.08 11.77
CA LEU A 269 -0.04 -7.88 13.22
C LEU A 269 -0.24 -6.41 13.59
N LEU A 270 0.36 -5.50 12.83
CA LEU A 270 0.15 -4.06 13.02
C LEU A 270 -1.32 -3.70 12.83
N GLY A 271 -1.94 -4.17 11.76
CA GLY A 271 -3.38 -4.01 11.53
C GLY A 271 -4.20 -4.47 12.72
N GLU A 272 -3.93 -5.67 13.25
CA GLU A 272 -4.65 -6.21 14.40
C GLU A 272 -4.44 -5.39 15.68
N ILE A 273 -3.22 -4.93 15.95
CA ILE A 273 -2.93 -4.05 17.09
C ILE A 273 -3.73 -2.75 16.97
N PHE A 274 -3.62 -2.05 15.84
CA PHE A 274 -4.34 -0.80 15.63
C PHE A 274 -5.86 -0.99 15.64
N ARG A 275 -6.37 -2.09 15.09
CA ARG A 275 -7.80 -2.41 15.15
C ARG A 275 -8.30 -2.47 16.59
N ARG A 276 -7.56 -3.17 17.47
CA ARG A 276 -7.90 -3.28 18.89
C ARG A 276 -7.79 -1.96 19.66
N GLU A 277 -6.99 -1.03 19.15
CA GLU A 277 -6.93 0.35 19.66
C GLU A 277 -8.06 1.26 19.12
N GLY A 278 -8.99 0.70 18.34
CA GLY A 278 -10.17 1.39 17.85
C GLY A 278 -9.99 2.08 16.50
N TYR A 279 -8.93 1.76 15.74
CA TYR A 279 -8.79 2.22 14.36
C TYR A 279 -9.56 1.33 13.39
N THR A 280 -10.13 1.92 12.35
CA THR A 280 -10.53 1.16 11.16
C THR A 280 -9.28 0.92 10.32
N VAL A 281 -9.08 -0.31 9.84
CA VAL A 281 -7.88 -0.71 9.10
C VAL A 281 -8.22 -0.97 7.65
N GLU A 282 -7.48 -0.38 6.73
CA GLU A 282 -7.54 -0.65 5.29
C GLU A 282 -6.25 -1.35 4.86
N LEU A 283 -6.36 -2.51 4.24
CA LEU A 283 -5.23 -3.35 3.88
C LEU A 283 -5.42 -3.95 2.48
N SER A 284 -4.39 -3.85 1.64
CA SER A 284 -4.40 -4.53 0.35
C SER A 284 -4.18 -6.04 0.51
N ALA A 285 -4.93 -6.83 -0.26
CA ALA A 285 -4.71 -8.26 -0.42
C ALA A 285 -3.42 -8.60 -1.20
N ALA A 286 -2.75 -7.58 -1.76
CA ALA A 286 -1.40 -7.69 -2.30
C ALA A 286 -0.35 -7.14 -1.33
N LEU A 287 0.90 -7.52 -1.60
CA LEU A 287 2.08 -6.87 -1.06
C LEU A 287 2.53 -5.76 -2.01
N ASN A 288 3.28 -4.79 -1.49
CA ASN A 288 3.89 -3.68 -2.25
C ASN A 288 2.85 -2.91 -3.08
N THR A 289 2.01 -2.15 -2.39
CA THR A 289 1.03 -1.26 -3.00
C THR A 289 1.70 -0.02 -3.61
N ASP A 290 1.02 0.62 -4.56
CA ASP A 290 1.58 1.76 -5.31
C ASP A 290 1.68 3.03 -4.45
N ASP A 291 0.82 3.14 -3.44
CA ASP A 291 0.88 4.23 -2.47
C ASP A 291 2.10 4.07 -1.55
N GLY A 292 2.76 2.91 -1.51
CA GLY A 292 3.94 2.65 -0.72
C GLY A 292 3.69 2.58 0.79
N SER A 293 2.44 2.49 1.24
CA SER A 293 2.10 2.16 2.62
C SER A 293 1.87 0.65 2.76
N ASP A 294 2.08 0.07 3.93
CA ASP A 294 1.71 -1.34 4.15
C ASP A 294 0.23 -1.50 4.46
N LEU A 295 -0.33 -0.51 5.17
CA LEU A 295 -1.73 -0.40 5.54
C LEU A 295 -2.08 1.07 5.79
N THR A 296 -3.36 1.40 5.72
CA THR A 296 -3.88 2.73 6.07
C THR A 296 -4.86 2.62 7.23
N LEU A 297 -4.71 3.46 8.24
CA LEU A 297 -5.63 3.55 9.36
C LEU A 297 -6.61 4.70 9.15
N ARG A 298 -7.84 4.51 9.63
CA ARG A 298 -8.88 5.53 9.66
C ARG A 298 -9.43 5.70 11.06
N ARG A 299 -9.48 6.95 11.51
CA ARG A 299 -10.07 7.36 12.79
C ARG A 299 -10.37 8.85 12.75
N ASP A 300 -11.53 9.24 13.25
CA ASP A 300 -11.93 10.65 13.40
C ASP A 300 -11.82 11.48 12.10
N GLY A 301 -12.04 10.84 10.94
CA GLY A 301 -11.94 11.46 9.61
C GLY A 301 -10.52 11.59 9.06
N GLU A 302 -9.50 11.18 9.81
CA GLU A 302 -8.11 11.16 9.36
C GLU A 302 -7.76 9.85 8.64
N SER A 303 -6.96 9.97 7.58
CA SER A 303 -6.32 8.84 6.89
C SER A 303 -4.84 8.84 7.23
N ILE A 304 -4.37 7.74 7.81
CA ILE A 304 -3.03 7.65 8.40
C ILE A 304 -2.29 6.48 7.74
N PRO A 305 -1.43 6.73 6.75
CA PRO A 305 -0.61 5.68 6.16
C PRO A 305 0.36 5.14 7.20
N VAL A 306 0.56 3.83 7.18
CA VAL A 306 1.51 3.12 8.03
C VAL A 306 2.49 2.38 7.13
N ARG A 307 3.79 2.60 7.34
CA ARG A 307 4.85 1.87 6.65
C ARG A 307 5.73 1.17 7.67
N SER A 308 5.83 -0.14 7.57
CA SER A 308 6.86 -0.92 8.24
C SER A 308 8.14 -0.90 7.41
N GLN A 309 9.25 -0.56 8.05
CA GLN A 309 10.57 -0.75 7.46
C GLN A 309 11.10 -2.14 7.80
N ASP A 310 11.96 -2.66 6.92
CA ASP A 310 12.54 -3.98 7.03
C ASP A 310 13.09 -4.19 8.45
N TRP A 311 12.61 -5.25 9.09
CA TRP A 311 13.01 -5.64 10.43
C TRP A 311 14.47 -6.08 10.50
N LYS A 312 15.09 -6.38 9.35
CA LYS A 312 16.50 -6.79 9.21
C LYS A 312 17.47 -5.61 9.18
N THR A 313 17.02 -4.39 8.84
CA THR A 313 17.87 -3.20 8.95
C THR A 313 17.98 -2.81 10.43
N ALA A 314 19.21 -2.80 10.94
CA ALA A 314 19.46 -2.47 12.34
C ALA A 314 18.94 -1.07 12.72
N ARG A 315 18.91 -0.13 11.76
CA ARG A 315 18.46 1.24 11.97
C ARG A 315 17.74 1.85 10.77
N VAL A 316 16.64 2.54 11.04
CA VAL A 316 15.91 3.38 10.07
C VAL A 316 16.50 4.79 10.07
N THR A 317 16.78 5.30 8.88
CA THR A 317 17.50 6.55 8.61
C THR A 317 16.55 7.69 8.22
N ALA A 318 17.04 8.94 8.30
CA ALA A 318 16.28 10.10 7.83
C ALA A 318 15.94 10.06 6.33
N ARG A 319 16.66 9.28 5.51
CA ARG A 319 16.34 9.10 4.08
C ARG A 319 14.99 8.39 3.92
N GLU A 320 14.78 7.29 4.63
CA GLU A 320 13.54 6.52 4.57
C GLU A 320 12.35 7.34 5.06
N LEU A 321 12.54 8.17 6.10
CA LEU A 321 11.50 9.08 6.56
C LEU A 321 11.18 10.20 5.56
N ARG A 322 12.16 10.69 4.79
CA ARG A 322 11.90 11.67 3.72
C ARG A 322 11.08 11.06 2.59
N GLU A 323 11.40 9.84 2.19
CA GLU A 323 10.63 9.09 1.19
C GLU A 323 9.19 8.88 1.66
N PHE A 324 9.00 8.52 2.93
CA PHE A 324 7.67 8.37 3.53
C PHE A 324 6.92 9.72 3.64
N TYR A 325 7.62 10.80 3.99
CA TYR A 325 7.00 12.13 4.04
C TYR A 325 6.52 12.60 2.65
N GLY A 326 7.25 12.26 1.58
CA GLY A 326 6.80 12.50 0.21
C GLY A 326 5.51 11.77 -0.14
N LEU A 327 5.34 10.53 0.34
CA LEU A 327 4.09 9.77 0.22
C LEU A 327 2.94 10.47 0.95
N MET A 328 3.16 10.93 2.18
CA MET A 328 2.12 11.65 2.94
C MET A 328 1.66 12.89 2.19
N ALA A 329 2.58 13.66 1.61
CA ALA A 329 2.25 14.83 0.80
C ALA A 329 1.43 14.44 -0.46
N GLY A 330 1.80 13.36 -1.15
CA GLY A 330 1.09 12.88 -2.33
C GLY A 330 -0.31 12.30 -2.04
N THR A 331 -0.57 11.89 -0.79
CA THR A 331 -1.84 11.31 -0.34
C THR A 331 -2.68 12.26 0.50
N ALA A 332 -2.23 13.51 0.68
CA ALA A 332 -2.84 14.50 1.59
C ALA A 332 -3.04 13.97 3.02
N ALA A 333 -2.16 13.07 3.48
CA ALA A 333 -2.24 12.49 4.81
C ALA A 333 -1.73 13.50 5.86
N PRO A 334 -2.56 13.94 6.83
CA PRO A 334 -2.15 14.95 7.82
C PRO A 334 -1.11 14.42 8.81
N ARG A 335 -1.07 13.10 9.01
CA ARG A 335 -0.07 12.39 9.79
C ARG A 335 0.19 10.99 9.24
N GLY A 336 1.31 10.38 9.60
CA GLY A 336 1.67 9.03 9.19
C GLY A 336 2.48 8.31 10.27
N ILE A 337 2.63 7.00 10.13
CA ILE A 337 3.33 6.16 11.10
C ILE A 337 4.41 5.36 10.40
N VAL A 338 5.64 5.43 10.90
CA VAL A 338 6.73 4.54 10.47
C VAL A 338 7.06 3.56 11.58
N VAL A 339 7.11 2.29 11.23
CA VAL A 339 7.27 1.19 12.15
C VAL A 339 8.57 0.44 11.87
N THR A 340 9.31 0.04 12.90
CA THR A 340 10.47 -0.85 12.77
C THR A 340 10.62 -1.71 14.01
N THR A 341 11.12 -2.94 13.85
CA THR A 341 11.57 -3.79 14.96
C THR A 341 13.04 -3.51 15.32
N GLY A 342 13.70 -2.60 14.61
CA GLY A 342 15.02 -2.09 14.92
C GLY A 342 14.91 -0.82 15.76
N ALA A 343 15.75 0.17 15.43
CA ALA A 343 15.73 1.49 16.05
C ALA A 343 15.77 2.60 14.99
N PHE A 344 15.37 3.81 15.35
CA PHE A 344 15.56 5.00 14.50
C PHE A 344 16.93 5.63 14.77
N THR A 345 17.60 6.16 13.74
CA THR A 345 18.77 7.01 13.97
C THR A 345 18.35 8.33 14.61
N ARG A 346 19.29 9.00 15.28
CA ARG A 346 19.04 10.33 15.85
C ARG A 346 18.57 11.32 14.79
N GLU A 347 19.16 11.30 13.60
CA GLU A 347 18.73 12.18 12.50
C GLU A 347 17.31 11.86 12.02
N ALA A 348 16.90 10.59 12.07
CA ALA A 348 15.54 10.20 11.73
C ALA A 348 14.54 10.73 12.78
N GLN A 349 14.87 10.61 14.06
CA GLN A 349 14.07 11.17 15.16
C GLN A 349 13.96 12.70 15.06
N GLU A 350 15.07 13.40 14.83
CA GLU A 350 15.09 14.85 14.62
C GLU A 350 14.28 15.25 13.37
N PHE A 351 14.36 14.48 12.28
CA PHE A 351 13.56 14.74 11.09
C PHE A 351 12.06 14.56 11.35
N ALA A 352 11.66 13.58 12.16
CA ALA A 352 10.26 13.32 12.50
C ALA A 352 9.70 14.32 13.51
N ALA A 353 10.51 14.87 14.42
CA ALA A 353 10.04 15.73 15.52
C ALA A 353 9.20 16.94 15.05
N ASP A 354 9.58 17.55 13.93
CA ASP A 354 8.87 18.70 13.34
C ASP A 354 7.87 18.30 12.25
N LYS A 355 7.54 17.01 12.16
CA LYS A 355 6.61 16.46 11.16
C LYS A 355 5.55 15.64 11.87
N SER A 356 4.37 15.54 11.27
CA SER A 356 3.32 14.67 11.77
C SER A 356 3.62 13.18 11.50
N ILE A 357 4.84 12.72 11.82
CA ILE A 357 5.29 11.34 11.64
C ILE A 357 5.49 10.72 13.02
N GLU A 358 4.68 9.72 13.34
CA GLU A 358 4.84 8.90 14.53
C GLU A 358 5.88 7.80 14.26
N LEU A 359 6.82 7.63 15.18
CA LEU A 359 7.87 6.60 15.10
C LEU A 359 7.57 5.49 16.10
N LEU A 360 7.30 4.28 15.61
CA LEU A 360 7.17 3.08 16.44
C LEU A 360 8.39 2.17 16.26
N ASP A 361 9.27 2.18 17.25
CA ASP A 361 10.35 1.20 17.34
C ASP A 361 9.89 -0.09 18.03
N ARG A 362 10.81 -1.05 18.17
CA ARG A 362 10.54 -2.33 18.85
C ARG A 362 9.89 -2.15 20.21
N HIS A 363 10.41 -1.25 21.04
CA HIS A 363 9.94 -1.11 22.40
C HIS A 363 8.53 -0.52 22.45
N ALA A 364 8.25 0.49 21.62
CA ALA A 364 6.90 1.03 21.46
C ALA A 364 5.91 -0.03 20.94
N LEU A 365 6.33 -0.87 19.98
CA LEU A 365 5.51 -1.98 19.49
C LEU A 365 5.23 -3.03 20.55
N GLU A 366 6.21 -3.41 21.36
CA GLU A 366 6.06 -4.36 22.46
C GLU A 366 5.05 -3.84 23.50
N GLN A 367 5.13 -2.54 23.84
CA GLN A 367 4.19 -1.90 24.76
C GLN A 367 2.76 -1.89 24.23
N ARG A 368 2.55 -1.47 22.97
CA ARG A 368 1.21 -1.45 22.36
C ARG A 368 0.63 -2.85 22.19
N SER A 369 1.47 -3.81 21.78
CA SER A 369 1.08 -5.23 21.72
C SER A 369 0.61 -5.73 23.09
N ALA A 370 1.35 -5.42 24.15
CA ALA A 370 0.98 -5.82 25.51
C ALA A 370 -0.32 -5.16 25.98
N ALA A 371 -0.59 -3.91 25.57
CA ALA A 371 -1.80 -3.17 25.95
C ALA A 371 -3.09 -3.75 25.34
N VAL A 372 -3.01 -4.33 24.13
CA VAL A 372 -4.18 -4.89 23.41
C VAL A 372 -4.31 -6.40 23.50
N ARG A 373 -3.31 -7.08 24.07
CA ARG A 373 -3.26 -8.53 24.19
C ARG A 373 -4.24 -9.03 25.26
N ARG A 374 -5.04 -10.04 24.92
CA ARG A 374 -5.93 -10.71 25.87
C ARG A 374 -5.16 -11.71 26.74
N PRO A 375 -5.63 -12.05 27.96
CA PRO A 375 -4.97 -13.04 28.80
C PRO A 375 -4.77 -14.38 28.08
N ALA A 376 -3.57 -14.95 28.21
CA ALA A 376 -3.15 -16.22 27.59
C ALA A 376 -3.15 -16.28 26.04
N GLU A 377 -3.42 -15.18 25.35
CA GLU A 377 -3.39 -15.12 23.89
C GLU A 377 -1.95 -15.08 23.35
N ASN A 378 -1.70 -15.65 22.17
CA ASN A 378 -0.49 -15.37 21.41
C ASN A 378 -0.79 -14.49 20.21
N LEU A 379 -0.60 -13.17 20.34
CA LEU A 379 -0.88 -12.22 19.27
C LEU A 379 0.01 -12.43 18.03
N PHE A 380 1.16 -13.10 18.17
CA PHE A 380 2.09 -13.41 17.08
C PHE A 380 1.67 -14.64 16.27
N ASP A 381 0.71 -15.43 16.77
CA ASP A 381 0.09 -16.49 15.99
C ASP A 381 -1.03 -15.91 15.12
N VAL A 382 -0.64 -15.38 13.95
CA VAL A 382 -1.56 -14.75 12.98
C VAL A 382 -2.76 -15.64 12.65
N ALA A 383 -2.55 -16.95 12.54
CA ALA A 383 -3.61 -17.88 12.19
C ALA A 383 -4.75 -17.93 13.22
N SER A 384 -4.47 -17.59 14.49
CA SER A 384 -5.46 -17.62 15.58
C SER A 384 -6.50 -16.52 15.54
N TRP A 385 -6.24 -15.41 14.83
CA TRP A 385 -7.12 -14.22 14.81
C TRP A 385 -7.38 -13.65 13.42
N ILE A 386 -6.73 -14.17 12.37
CA ILE A 386 -6.82 -13.59 11.02
C ILE A 386 -8.25 -13.54 10.48
N GLU A 387 -9.11 -14.53 10.78
CA GLU A 387 -10.52 -14.55 10.37
C GLU A 387 -11.33 -13.40 11.00
N ASP A 388 -11.18 -13.19 12.32
CA ASP A 388 -11.79 -12.06 13.04
C ASP A 388 -11.28 -10.73 12.49
N PHE A 389 -9.97 -10.63 12.25
CA PHE A 389 -9.37 -9.43 11.65
C PHE A 389 -9.99 -9.13 10.29
N THR A 390 -10.08 -10.10 9.38
CA THR A 390 -10.64 -9.88 8.04
C THR A 390 -12.13 -9.55 8.01
N THR A 391 -12.86 -9.90 9.07
CA THR A 391 -14.28 -9.53 9.21
C THR A 391 -14.45 -8.04 9.55
N HIS A 392 -13.44 -7.43 10.19
CA HIS A 392 -13.51 -6.07 10.70
C HIS A 392 -12.62 -5.07 9.95
N ALA A 393 -11.56 -5.55 9.30
CA ALA A 393 -10.69 -4.75 8.46
C ALA A 393 -11.25 -4.66 7.03
N HIS A 394 -11.07 -3.51 6.39
CA HIS A 394 -11.36 -3.32 4.98
C HIS A 394 -10.21 -3.88 4.14
N ILE A 395 -10.37 -5.14 3.74
CA ILE A 395 -9.43 -5.82 2.84
C ILE A 395 -9.88 -5.58 1.40
N PHE A 396 -8.99 -5.06 0.55
CA PHE A 396 -9.33 -4.78 -0.85
C PHE A 396 -8.37 -5.46 -1.83
N ASP A 397 -8.92 -5.87 -2.97
CA ASP A 397 -8.16 -6.43 -4.08
C ASP A 397 -7.31 -5.35 -4.75
N PRO A 398 -6.08 -5.67 -5.17
CA PRO A 398 -5.22 -4.68 -5.80
C PRO A 398 -5.65 -4.32 -7.22
N GLU A 399 -5.33 -3.10 -7.62
CA GLU A 399 -5.36 -2.66 -9.01
C GLU A 399 -4.04 -3.04 -9.73
N CYS A 400 -4.11 -3.27 -11.04
CA CYS A 400 -2.94 -3.64 -11.84
C CYS A 400 -1.94 -2.47 -11.93
N PRO A 401 -0.66 -2.65 -11.54
CA PRO A 401 0.33 -1.56 -11.54
C PRO A 401 0.66 -1.05 -12.95
N SER A 402 0.32 -1.81 -14.00
CA SER A 402 0.62 -1.44 -15.38
C SER A 402 -0.53 -0.74 -16.10
N CYS A 403 -1.78 -0.94 -15.69
CA CYS A 403 -2.94 -0.43 -16.44
C CYS A 403 -4.17 -0.06 -15.59
N GLY A 404 -4.09 -0.17 -14.26
CA GLY A 404 -5.18 0.18 -13.34
C GLY A 404 -6.39 -0.76 -13.33
N GLN A 405 -6.47 -1.74 -14.23
CA GLN A 405 -7.59 -2.69 -14.25
C GLN A 405 -7.56 -3.63 -13.04
N ALA A 406 -8.73 -4.21 -12.71
CA ALA A 406 -8.87 -5.20 -11.65
C ALA A 406 -7.93 -6.40 -11.86
N MET A 407 -7.51 -7.02 -10.76
CA MET A 407 -6.66 -8.20 -10.76
C MET A 407 -7.44 -9.43 -10.27
N ALA A 408 -7.00 -10.61 -10.69
CA ALA A 408 -7.53 -11.88 -10.22
C ALA A 408 -6.40 -12.77 -9.70
N ILE A 409 -6.66 -13.53 -8.64
CA ILE A 409 -5.71 -14.52 -8.14
C ILE A 409 -5.54 -15.64 -9.16
N ARG A 410 -4.27 -15.98 -9.42
CA ARG A 410 -3.86 -17.11 -10.25
C ARG A 410 -2.72 -17.83 -9.54
N ARG A 411 -2.82 -19.16 -9.45
CA ARG A 411 -1.74 -20.00 -8.94
C ARG A 411 -0.65 -20.15 -9.99
N GLN A 412 0.57 -19.77 -9.66
CA GLN A 412 1.72 -19.98 -10.54
C GLN A 412 2.07 -21.48 -10.55
N ARG A 413 1.89 -22.12 -11.71
CA ARG A 413 2.17 -23.55 -11.91
C ARG A 413 3.59 -23.97 -11.54
N THR A 414 4.58 -23.09 -11.72
CA THR A 414 6.00 -23.39 -11.49
C THR A 414 6.50 -23.15 -10.07
N ALA A 415 5.91 -22.19 -9.34
CA ALA A 415 6.37 -21.80 -8.01
C ALA A 415 5.39 -22.21 -6.89
N GLY A 416 4.18 -22.66 -7.25
CA GLY A 416 3.12 -22.98 -6.28
C GLY A 416 2.55 -21.76 -5.54
N THR A 417 3.06 -20.55 -5.82
CA THR A 417 2.63 -19.30 -5.19
C THR A 417 1.44 -18.70 -5.93
N ASP A 418 0.51 -18.17 -5.16
CA ASP A 418 -0.62 -17.42 -5.68
C ASP A 418 -0.18 -15.97 -5.97
N LEU A 419 -0.59 -15.46 -7.13
CA LEU A 419 -0.25 -14.13 -7.60
C LEU A 419 -1.51 -13.40 -8.05
N TRP A 420 -1.55 -12.10 -7.81
CA TRP A 420 -2.51 -11.24 -8.47
C TRP A 420 -2.04 -11.03 -9.91
N VAL A 421 -2.87 -11.38 -10.87
CA VAL A 421 -2.61 -11.21 -12.30
C VAL A 421 -3.69 -10.29 -12.88
N CYS A 422 -3.29 -9.34 -13.72
CA CYS A 422 -4.22 -8.45 -14.40
C CYS A 422 -5.35 -9.23 -15.09
N SER A 423 -6.60 -8.80 -14.91
CA SER A 423 -7.76 -9.37 -15.60
C SER A 423 -7.62 -9.35 -17.14
N SER A 424 -6.90 -8.37 -17.68
CA SER A 424 -6.61 -8.24 -19.12
C SER A 424 -5.44 -9.12 -19.60
N SER A 425 -4.90 -10.02 -18.78
CA SER A 425 -3.88 -10.97 -19.21
C SER A 425 -4.42 -11.89 -20.33
N PRO A 426 -3.64 -12.20 -21.39
CA PRO A 426 -2.21 -11.93 -21.56
C PRO A 426 -1.87 -10.57 -22.19
N ARG A 427 -2.85 -9.72 -22.55
CA ARG A 427 -2.60 -8.41 -23.18
C ARG A 427 -1.92 -7.43 -22.23
N CYS A 428 -2.15 -7.57 -20.93
CA CYS A 428 -1.42 -6.88 -19.89
C CYS A 428 -0.62 -7.89 -19.05
N ALA A 429 0.68 -7.61 -18.87
CA ALA A 429 1.59 -8.45 -18.11
C ALA A 429 1.67 -8.08 -16.61
N GLY A 430 0.84 -7.14 -16.14
CA GLY A 430 0.87 -6.66 -14.76
C GLY A 430 0.54 -7.75 -13.75
N LYS A 431 1.38 -7.83 -12.70
CA LYS A 431 1.30 -8.81 -11.62
C LYS A 431 1.61 -8.14 -10.28
N ARG A 432 1.07 -8.69 -9.20
CA ARG A 432 1.49 -8.39 -7.82
C ARG A 432 1.63 -9.66 -7.01
N ALA A 433 2.49 -9.62 -6.00
CA ALA A 433 2.57 -10.66 -5.01
C ALA A 433 1.28 -10.66 -4.17
N ALA A 434 0.64 -11.81 -4.02
CA ALA A 434 -0.49 -11.95 -3.11
C ALA A 434 0.00 -12.06 -1.66
N ARG A 435 -0.85 -11.67 -0.70
CA ARG A 435 -0.60 -11.84 0.73
C ARG A 435 -1.04 -13.25 1.17
N PRO A 436 -0.12 -14.20 1.41
CA PRO A 436 -0.50 -15.61 1.57
C PRO A 436 -1.47 -15.88 2.73
N ALA A 437 -1.32 -15.16 3.83
CA ALA A 437 -2.19 -15.31 5.01
C ALA A 437 -3.66 -14.96 4.73
N LEU A 438 -3.96 -14.13 3.72
CA LEU A 438 -5.33 -13.80 3.33
C LEU A 438 -5.94 -14.76 2.31
N LEU A 439 -5.12 -15.64 1.71
CA LEU A 439 -5.56 -16.61 0.70
C LEU A 439 -6.09 -17.92 1.31
N ILE A 440 -5.78 -18.15 2.58
CA ILE A 440 -6.09 -19.40 3.30
C ILE A 440 -7.48 -19.34 3.95
N LEU A 441 -8.07 -18.14 4.03
CA LEU A 441 -9.40 -17.96 4.58
C LEU A 441 -10.45 -18.59 3.65
N PRO A 442 -11.39 -19.38 4.18
CA PRO A 442 -12.50 -19.86 3.38
C PRO A 442 -13.25 -18.66 2.82
N VAL A 443 -13.54 -18.70 1.52
CA VAL A 443 -14.48 -17.75 0.91
C VAL A 443 -15.80 -17.94 1.67
N VAL A 444 -16.13 -17.01 2.56
CA VAL A 444 -17.46 -16.96 3.17
C VAL A 444 -18.41 -16.64 2.02
N ALA A 445 -19.13 -17.67 1.59
CA ALA A 445 -20.02 -17.69 0.44
C ALA A 445 -21.29 -16.87 0.67
#